data_AF-A0A2K2DUR9-F1
#
_entry.id   AF-A0A2K2DUR9-F1
#
_cell.length_a   1.000
_cell.length_b   1.000
_cell.length_c   1.000
_cell.angle_alpha   90.00
_cell.angle_beta   90.00
_cell.angle_gamma   90.00
#
_symmetry.space_group_name_H-M   'P 1'
#
loop_
_entity.id
_entity.type
_entity.pdbx_description
1 polymer ?
#
loop_
_entity_poly.entity_id
_entity_poly.type
_entity_poly.pdbx_seq_one_letter_code
_entity_poly.pdbx_strand_id
1 'polypeptide(L)'
;MGFVKGIKDLHPEILADIDKLNLQDILKIEPMTIRRNLCRWIAETYHEDTDSFMIQRCPLQMRPTDVENIFGLIGHGGFILEPRKEELTSLFEEIKDKNETRITFARLRENMINNNHGLKSFLLYAIGCVFCPTINRYVSAEYLKYVYSNESIQATNFSKLTHDHLMSEIRQYNKRRQDTGGASSSGTINLQGNLQLLQVG
;
A
#
# COMPACT_ATOMS: atom_id res chain seq x y z
N MET A 1 4.15 11.35 -7.51
CA MET A 1 5.24 11.77 -6.61
C MET A 1 5.76 10.51 -5.93
N GLY A 2 7.06 10.25 -5.96
CA GLY A 2 7.62 9.00 -5.41
C GLY A 2 7.72 9.02 -3.88
N PHE A 3 7.50 7.86 -3.26
CA PHE A 3 7.57 7.62 -1.81
C PHE A 3 8.83 8.22 -1.17
N VAL A 4 10.01 7.95 -1.76
CA VAL A 4 11.32 8.44 -1.29
C VAL A 4 11.37 9.97 -1.18
N LYS A 5 10.71 10.72 -2.07
CA LYS A 5 10.67 12.19 -1.98
C LYS A 5 9.84 12.67 -0.77
N GLY A 6 8.85 11.89 -0.35
CA GLY A 6 7.98 12.22 0.77
C GLY A 6 8.60 12.00 2.14
N ILE A 7 9.69 11.23 2.23
CA ILE A 7 10.31 10.81 3.49
C ILE A 7 11.75 11.32 3.68
N LYS A 8 12.23 12.27 2.85
CA LYS A 8 13.62 12.76 2.93
C LYS A 8 13.94 13.54 4.20
N ASP A 9 12.93 14.22 4.75
CA ASP A 9 13.07 15.18 5.85
C ASP A 9 12.23 14.73 7.06
N LEU A 10 12.24 13.44 7.37
CA LEU A 10 11.52 12.90 8.54
C LEU A 10 12.10 13.45 9.83
N HIS A 11 11.23 13.84 10.75
CA HIS A 11 11.61 14.25 12.09
C HIS A 11 12.34 13.10 12.83
N PRO A 12 13.42 13.36 13.59
CA PRO A 12 14.20 12.31 14.25
C PRO A 12 13.39 11.39 15.16
N GLU A 13 12.35 11.91 15.83
CA GLU A 13 11.46 11.10 16.66
C GLU A 13 10.69 10.06 15.85
N ILE A 14 10.27 10.40 14.62
CA ILE A 14 9.59 9.46 13.72
C ILE A 14 10.55 8.33 13.34
N LEU A 15 11.81 8.65 13.05
CA LEU A 15 12.84 7.65 12.75
C LEU A 15 13.07 6.71 13.94
N ALA A 16 13.12 7.25 15.16
CA ALA A 16 13.26 6.45 16.37
C ALA A 16 12.05 5.52 16.59
N ASP A 17 10.84 5.97 16.28
CA ASP A 17 9.64 5.15 16.41
C ASP A 17 9.54 4.06 15.33
N ILE A 18 9.98 4.36 14.10
CA ILE A 18 10.11 3.37 13.01
C ILE A 18 11.09 2.26 13.42
N ASP A 19 12.23 2.62 14.00
CA ASP A 19 13.25 1.66 14.44
C ASP A 19 12.74 0.75 15.58
N LYS A 20 12.06 1.32 16.59
CA LYS A 20 11.43 0.55 17.67
C LYS A 20 10.39 -0.46 17.16
N LEU A 21 9.79 -0.18 16.02
CA LEU A 21 8.79 -1.04 15.38
C LEU A 21 9.41 -2.00 14.36
N ASN A 22 10.74 -2.04 14.20
CA ASN A 22 11.44 -2.83 13.18
C ASN A 22 10.96 -2.54 11.74
N LEU A 23 10.65 -1.28 11.45
CA LEU A 23 10.12 -0.82 10.16
C LEU A 23 11.17 -0.06 9.32
N GLN A 24 12.44 -0.08 9.71
CA GLN A 24 13.53 0.66 9.08
C GLN A 24 13.78 0.26 7.62
N ASP A 25 13.47 -0.98 7.23
CA ASP A 25 13.72 -1.47 5.88
C ASP A 25 12.79 -0.82 4.84
N ILE A 26 11.61 -0.34 5.27
CA ILE A 26 10.72 0.47 4.43
C ILE A 26 11.42 1.73 3.92
N LEU A 27 12.31 2.33 4.74
CA LEU A 27 13.04 3.54 4.37
C LEU A 27 14.09 3.29 3.28
N LYS A 28 14.46 2.01 3.06
CA LYS A 28 15.45 1.58 2.07
C LYS A 28 14.82 1.22 0.72
N ILE A 29 13.49 1.28 0.61
CA ILE A 29 12.79 0.96 -0.64
C ILE A 29 13.18 1.98 -1.71
N GLU A 30 13.91 1.51 -2.71
CA GLU A 30 14.25 2.33 -3.87
C GLU A 30 13.09 2.36 -4.87
N PRO A 31 12.85 3.51 -5.54
CA PRO A 31 11.84 3.58 -6.57
C PRO A 31 12.25 2.69 -7.75
N MET A 32 11.52 1.61 -7.97
CA MET A 32 11.69 0.77 -9.16
C MET A 32 10.67 1.15 -10.22
N THR A 33 11.16 1.30 -11.45
CA THR A 33 10.32 1.53 -12.62
C THR A 33 10.17 0.21 -13.39
N ILE A 34 8.96 -0.35 -13.42
CA ILE A 34 8.66 -1.51 -14.27
C ILE A 34 7.93 -1.02 -15.53
N ARG A 35 8.05 -1.77 -16.63
CA ARG A 35 7.28 -1.46 -17.84
C ARG A 35 5.83 -1.90 -17.67
N ARG A 36 4.89 -1.04 -18.06
CA ARG A 36 3.44 -1.34 -18.02
C ARG A 36 3.08 -2.65 -18.71
N ASN A 37 3.69 -2.93 -19.86
CA ASN A 37 3.43 -4.16 -20.61
C ASN A 37 3.94 -5.41 -19.87
N LEU A 38 5.01 -5.30 -19.08
CA LEU A 38 5.50 -6.39 -18.24
C LEU A 38 4.53 -6.63 -17.07
N CYS A 39 4.07 -5.59 -16.38
CA CYS A 39 3.07 -5.72 -15.31
C CYS A 39 1.78 -6.36 -15.82
N ARG A 40 1.33 -5.92 -17.01
CA ARG A 40 0.18 -6.52 -17.68
C ARG A 40 0.41 -8.00 -17.93
N TRP A 41 1.52 -8.34 -18.59
CA TRP A 41 1.86 -9.72 -18.90
C TRP A 41 1.88 -10.61 -17.65
N ILE A 42 2.52 -10.16 -16.56
CA ILE A 42 2.54 -10.89 -15.28
C ILE A 42 1.11 -11.11 -14.77
N ALA A 43 0.29 -10.06 -14.66
CA ALA A 43 -1.09 -10.17 -14.17
C ALA A 43 -1.94 -11.13 -15.02
N GLU A 44 -1.75 -11.11 -16.34
CA GLU A 44 -2.43 -12.00 -17.27
C GLU A 44 -2.01 -13.47 -17.16
N THR A 45 -0.85 -13.77 -16.55
CA THR A 45 -0.41 -15.15 -16.28
C THR A 45 -1.01 -15.75 -15.01
N TYR A 46 -1.77 -14.98 -14.23
CA TYR A 46 -2.36 -15.46 -12.98
C TYR A 46 -3.60 -16.32 -13.23
N HIS A 47 -3.62 -17.50 -12.61
CA HIS A 47 -4.76 -18.42 -12.61
C HIS A 47 -5.36 -18.49 -11.20
N GLU A 48 -6.65 -18.16 -11.11
CA GLU A 48 -7.38 -18.15 -9.83
C GLU A 48 -7.62 -19.57 -9.30
N ASP A 49 -7.86 -20.55 -10.18
CA ASP A 49 -8.10 -21.96 -9.81
C ASP A 49 -6.94 -22.60 -9.05
N THR A 50 -5.70 -22.17 -9.34
CA THR A 50 -4.47 -22.70 -8.72
C THR A 50 -3.77 -21.68 -7.82
N ASP A 51 -4.33 -20.48 -7.70
CA ASP A 51 -3.76 -19.33 -7.01
C ASP A 51 -2.28 -19.09 -7.37
N SER A 52 -1.95 -19.12 -8.66
CA SER A 52 -0.55 -19.08 -9.12
C SER A 52 -0.35 -18.34 -10.45
N PHE A 53 0.83 -17.74 -10.62
CA PHE A 53 1.31 -17.17 -11.87
C PHE A 53 1.99 -18.24 -12.72
N MET A 54 1.60 -18.36 -13.99
CA MET A 54 2.22 -19.29 -14.94
C MET A 54 3.34 -18.60 -15.73
N ILE A 55 4.55 -18.62 -15.17
CA ILE A 55 5.73 -18.00 -15.77
C ILE A 55 6.61 -19.08 -16.39
N GLN A 56 6.82 -19.04 -17.71
CA GLN A 56 7.64 -20.02 -18.43
C GLN A 56 7.25 -21.49 -18.13
N ARG A 57 5.94 -21.76 -18.00
CA ARG A 57 5.37 -23.06 -17.63
C ARG A 57 5.67 -23.53 -16.19
N CYS A 58 6.21 -22.66 -15.34
CA CYS A 58 6.38 -22.90 -13.92
C CYS A 58 5.25 -22.20 -13.13
N PRO A 59 4.48 -22.93 -12.31
CA PRO A 59 3.52 -22.30 -11.40
C PRO A 59 4.26 -21.64 -10.23
N LEU A 60 4.11 -20.33 -10.10
CA LEU A 60 4.67 -19.55 -9.00
C LEU A 60 3.53 -19.01 -8.13
N GLN A 61 3.52 -19.38 -6.85
CA GLN A 61 2.62 -18.78 -5.87
C GLN A 61 3.33 -17.62 -5.19
N MET A 62 2.65 -16.49 -5.07
CA MET A 62 3.11 -15.39 -4.22
C MET A 62 2.51 -15.58 -2.83
N ARG A 63 3.31 -15.38 -1.80
CA ARG A 63 2.94 -15.50 -0.39
C ARG A 63 3.23 -14.19 0.34
N PRO A 64 2.56 -13.91 1.47
CA PRO A 64 2.92 -12.78 2.32
C PRO A 64 4.41 -12.78 2.73
N THR A 65 5.04 -13.94 2.88
CA THR A 65 6.48 -14.07 3.17
C THR A 65 7.36 -13.52 2.05
N ASP A 66 6.91 -13.59 0.79
CA ASP A 66 7.65 -13.00 -0.33
C ASP A 66 7.64 -11.47 -0.23
N VAL A 67 6.51 -10.89 0.20
CA VAL A 67 6.41 -9.44 0.46
C VAL A 67 7.32 -9.03 1.61
N GLU A 68 7.33 -9.78 2.71
CA GLU A 68 8.24 -9.57 3.84
C GLU A 68 9.70 -9.57 3.39
N ASN A 69 10.12 -10.56 2.61
CA ASN A 69 11.49 -10.66 2.11
C ASN A 69 11.87 -9.51 1.14
N ILE A 70 10.92 -9.02 0.35
CA ILE A 70 11.16 -7.94 -0.63
C ILE A 70 11.20 -6.57 0.05
N PHE A 71 10.29 -6.31 0.99
CA PHE A 71 10.10 -4.97 1.57
C PHE A 71 10.65 -4.82 2.98
N GLY A 72 11.12 -5.90 3.62
CA GLY A 72 11.52 -5.92 5.03
C GLY A 72 10.36 -5.59 5.97
N LEU A 73 9.14 -6.00 5.59
CA LEU A 73 7.92 -5.76 6.37
C LEU A 73 7.71 -6.85 7.39
N ILE A 74 7.21 -6.49 8.57
CA ILE A 74 6.84 -7.45 9.61
C ILE A 74 5.74 -8.38 9.08
N GLY A 75 6.08 -9.66 8.86
CA GLY A 75 5.16 -10.71 8.42
C GLY A 75 4.37 -11.40 9.54
N HIS A 76 4.56 -10.98 10.79
CA HIS A 76 3.86 -11.52 11.96
C HIS A 76 2.91 -10.46 12.53
N GLY A 77 1.60 -10.76 12.50
CA GLY A 77 0.57 -9.89 13.06
C GLY A 77 -0.23 -10.61 14.14
N GLY A 78 -0.73 -9.84 15.09
CA GLY A 78 -1.68 -10.29 16.10
C GLY A 78 -3.12 -10.02 15.67
N PHE A 79 -4.06 -10.22 16.60
CA PHE A 79 -5.42 -9.74 16.41
C PHE A 79 -5.47 -8.23 16.60
N ILE A 80 -5.90 -7.50 15.57
CA ILE A 80 -6.24 -6.08 15.70
C ILE A 80 -7.59 -6.01 16.40
N LEU A 81 -7.62 -5.46 17.61
CA LEU A 81 -8.88 -5.02 18.21
C LEU A 81 -9.37 -3.82 17.40
N GLU A 82 -10.48 -3.98 16.67
CA GLU A 82 -10.99 -2.87 15.86
C GLU A 82 -11.38 -1.69 16.77
N PRO A 83 -10.80 -0.50 16.55
CA PRO A 83 -11.15 0.69 17.31
C PRO A 83 -12.61 1.05 17.09
N ARG A 84 -13.22 1.74 18.06
CA ARG A 84 -14.59 2.23 17.91
C ARG A 84 -14.68 3.24 16.77
N LYS A 85 -15.86 3.33 16.15
CA LYS A 85 -16.09 4.24 15.01
C LYS A 85 -15.82 5.69 15.40
N GLU A 86 -16.19 6.08 16.61
CA GLU A 86 -15.98 7.42 17.15
C GLU A 86 -14.47 7.72 17.27
N GLU A 87 -13.67 6.75 17.72
CA GLU A 87 -12.22 6.88 17.85
C GLU A 87 -11.53 7.07 16.50
N LEU A 88 -11.94 6.29 15.48
CA LEU A 88 -11.45 6.46 14.12
C LEU A 88 -11.88 7.81 13.52
N THR A 89 -13.08 8.29 13.86
CA THR A 89 -13.58 9.60 13.41
C THR A 89 -12.76 10.73 14.03
N SER A 90 -12.45 10.65 15.34
CA SER A 90 -11.57 11.62 16.00
C SER A 90 -10.18 11.64 15.37
N LEU A 91 -9.57 10.46 15.16
CA LEU A 91 -8.24 10.37 14.53
C LEU A 91 -8.26 10.90 13.09
N PHE A 92 -9.33 10.64 12.34
CA PHE A 92 -9.51 11.18 11.00
C PHE A 92 -9.47 12.72 11.00
N GLU A 93 -10.22 13.36 11.89
CA GLU A 93 -10.27 14.82 12.04
C GLU A 93 -8.92 15.41 12.51
N GLU A 94 -8.16 14.68 13.33
CA GLU A 94 -6.82 15.09 13.77
C GLU A 94 -5.77 15.06 12.64
N ILE A 95 -5.81 14.01 11.81
CA ILE A 95 -4.79 13.81 10.77
C ILE A 95 -5.06 14.67 9.54
N LYS A 96 -6.32 14.78 9.09
CA LYS A 96 -6.66 15.53 7.88
C LYS A 96 -6.52 17.04 8.07
N ASP A 97 -6.56 17.78 6.97
CA ASP A 97 -6.71 19.23 7.04
C ASP A 97 -8.16 19.59 7.40
N LYS A 98 -8.37 20.66 8.17
CA LYS A 98 -9.71 21.14 8.56
C LYS A 98 -10.61 21.41 7.35
N ASN A 99 -10.03 21.84 6.23
CA ASN A 99 -10.76 22.17 5.00
C ASN A 99 -10.88 20.99 4.03
N GLU A 100 -10.30 19.83 4.36
CA GLU A 100 -10.31 18.65 3.53
C GLU A 100 -11.34 17.62 4.02
N THR A 101 -11.84 16.83 3.08
CA THR A 101 -12.74 15.69 3.35
C THR A 101 -12.01 14.36 3.26
N ARG A 102 -10.68 14.40 3.05
CA ARG A 102 -9.82 13.23 2.79
C ARG A 102 -8.45 13.42 3.43
N ILE A 103 -7.77 12.30 3.71
CA ILE A 103 -6.39 12.32 4.22
C ILE A 103 -5.44 12.47 3.02
N THR A 104 -5.06 13.70 2.69
CA THR A 104 -4.22 13.98 1.52
C THR A 104 -2.75 13.64 1.77
N PHE A 105 -2.03 13.22 0.73
CA PHE A 105 -0.59 12.98 0.81
C PHE A 105 0.22 14.26 1.05
N ALA A 106 -0.32 15.44 0.72
CA ALA A 106 0.29 16.71 1.09
C ALA A 106 0.26 16.90 2.61
N ARG A 107 -0.93 16.74 3.22
CA ARG A 107 -1.12 16.87 4.66
C ARG A 107 -0.28 15.87 5.47
N LEU A 108 -0.24 14.60 5.04
CA LEU A 108 0.59 13.59 5.70
C LEU A 108 2.07 13.99 5.74
N ARG A 109 2.59 14.60 4.68
CA ARG A 109 3.97 15.09 4.63
C ARG A 109 4.21 16.26 5.57
N GLU A 110 3.29 17.22 5.63
CA GLU A 110 3.38 18.32 6.59
C GLU A 110 3.35 17.81 8.04
N ASN A 111 2.50 16.82 8.32
CA ASN A 111 2.42 16.18 9.63
C ASN A 111 3.75 15.48 10.00
N MET A 112 4.37 14.78 9.04
CA MET A 112 5.69 14.15 9.26
C MET A 112 6.80 15.19 9.50
N ILE A 113 6.82 16.29 8.74
CA ILE A 113 7.82 17.35 8.90
C ILE A 113 7.69 18.05 10.26
N ASN A 114 6.45 18.33 10.68
CA ASN A 114 6.16 19.02 11.94
C ASN A 114 5.99 18.07 13.14
N ASN A 115 6.17 16.75 12.93
CA ASN A 115 5.92 15.68 13.90
C ASN A 115 4.51 15.69 14.55
N ASN A 116 3.50 16.22 13.85
CA ASN A 116 2.11 16.18 14.30
C ASN A 116 1.50 14.84 13.92
N HIS A 117 1.38 13.91 14.88
CA HIS A 117 1.01 12.51 14.60
C HIS A 117 1.98 11.86 13.60
N GLY A 118 3.28 12.12 13.77
CA GLY A 118 4.34 11.80 12.80
C GLY A 118 4.35 10.33 12.35
N LEU A 119 4.45 9.38 13.28
CA LEU A 119 4.46 7.95 12.97
C LEU A 119 3.19 7.49 12.23
N LYS A 120 2.01 7.90 12.71
CA LYS A 120 0.72 7.55 12.08
C LYS A 120 0.66 8.10 10.66
N SER A 121 1.12 9.34 10.48
CA SER A 121 1.16 9.99 9.17
C SER A 121 2.14 9.31 8.21
N PHE A 122 3.30 8.88 8.72
CA PHE A 122 4.26 8.08 7.97
C PHE A 122 3.67 6.75 7.51
N LEU A 123 3.03 6.00 8.41
CA LEU A 123 2.45 4.70 8.06
C LEU A 123 1.30 4.83 7.06
N LEU A 124 0.42 5.83 7.22
CA LEU A 124 -0.63 6.12 6.22
C LEU A 124 -0.04 6.52 4.86
N TYR A 125 1.05 7.28 4.87
CA TYR A 125 1.77 7.65 3.65
C TYR A 125 2.39 6.42 2.97
N ALA A 126 3.04 5.54 3.74
CA ALA A 126 3.61 4.28 3.26
C ALA A 126 2.52 3.33 2.74
N ILE A 127 1.38 3.22 3.42
CA ILE A 127 0.24 2.44 2.94
C ILE A 127 -0.20 2.95 1.56
N GLY A 128 -0.48 4.24 1.42
CA GLY A 128 -0.99 4.81 0.17
C GLY A 128 0.05 4.92 -0.97
N CYS A 129 1.35 4.76 -0.68
CA CYS A 129 2.42 4.87 -1.68
C CYS A 129 3.14 3.55 -1.97
N VAL A 130 3.06 2.56 -1.09
CA VAL A 130 3.86 1.33 -1.17
C VAL A 130 3.01 0.09 -0.96
N PHE A 131 2.24 0.01 0.13
CA PHE A 131 1.56 -1.24 0.53
C PHE A 131 0.25 -1.47 -0.21
N CYS A 132 -0.61 -0.46 -0.20
CA CYS A 132 -1.91 -0.44 -0.87
C CYS A 132 -2.02 0.82 -1.71
N PRO A 133 -1.14 0.95 -2.71
CA PRO A 133 -0.95 2.20 -3.36
C PRO A 133 -2.16 2.61 -4.18
N THR A 134 -2.32 3.91 -4.31
CA THR A 134 -3.48 4.52 -4.95
C THR A 134 -3.05 5.60 -5.92
N ILE A 135 -3.80 5.75 -7.01
CA ILE A 135 -3.63 6.88 -7.94
C ILE A 135 -4.21 8.19 -7.42
N ASN A 136 -5.02 8.10 -6.38
CA ASN A 136 -5.59 9.25 -5.73
C ASN A 136 -4.50 10.08 -5.04
N ARG A 137 -4.76 11.38 -4.84
CA ARG A 137 -3.86 12.26 -4.07
C ARG A 137 -4.02 12.12 -2.55
N TYR A 138 -4.71 11.07 -2.11
CA TYR A 138 -5.12 10.82 -0.74
C TYR A 138 -5.14 9.33 -0.48
N VAL A 139 -5.00 8.96 0.80
CA VAL A 139 -5.16 7.59 1.29
C VAL A 139 -6.56 7.39 1.88
N SER A 140 -7.10 6.18 1.76
CA SER A 140 -8.42 5.84 2.31
C SER A 140 -8.42 5.88 3.84
N ALA A 141 -9.49 6.39 4.43
CA ALA A 141 -9.65 6.43 5.89
C ALA A 141 -9.83 5.03 6.50
N GLU A 142 -10.15 4.01 5.68
CA GLU A 142 -10.24 2.61 6.15
C GLU A 142 -8.93 2.10 6.75
N TYR A 143 -7.81 2.69 6.36
CA TYR A 143 -6.48 2.32 6.86
C TYR A 143 -6.17 2.89 8.25
N LEU A 144 -7.02 3.78 8.80
CA LEU A 144 -6.81 4.35 10.13
C LEU A 144 -6.75 3.30 11.24
N LYS A 145 -7.49 2.20 11.09
CA LYS A 145 -7.50 1.12 12.08
C LYS A 145 -6.15 0.43 12.28
N TYR A 146 -5.29 0.45 11.27
CA TYR A 146 -3.93 -0.12 11.35
C TYR A 146 -2.96 0.78 12.11
N VAL A 147 -3.24 2.09 12.15
CA VAL A 147 -2.34 3.11 12.74
C VAL A 147 -2.92 3.78 13.98
N TYR A 148 -4.03 3.27 14.51
CA TYR A 148 -4.75 3.92 15.59
C TYR A 148 -3.91 4.01 16.88
N SER A 149 -3.26 2.90 17.26
CA SER A 149 -2.41 2.81 18.45
C SER A 149 -1.13 2.02 18.14
N ASN A 150 -0.17 2.03 19.07
CA ASN A 150 1.06 1.25 18.89
C ASN A 150 0.76 -0.26 18.85
N GLU A 151 -0.24 -0.70 19.62
CA GLU A 151 -0.72 -2.08 19.63
C GLU A 151 -1.34 -2.45 18.28
N SER A 152 -2.14 -1.56 17.66
CA SER A 152 -2.69 -1.84 16.33
C SER A 152 -1.59 -1.91 15.27
N ILE A 153 -0.56 -1.06 15.37
CA ILE A 153 0.58 -1.06 14.44
C ILE A 153 1.36 -2.36 14.57
N GLN A 154 1.72 -2.77 15.79
CA GLN A 154 2.44 -4.03 16.04
C GLN A 154 1.61 -5.26 15.68
N ALA A 155 0.29 -5.21 15.85
CA ALA A 155 -0.60 -6.29 15.45
C ALA A 155 -0.82 -6.36 13.93
N THR A 156 -0.51 -5.31 13.18
CA THR A 156 -0.78 -5.26 11.73
C THR A 156 0.26 -6.06 10.95
N ASN A 157 -0.21 -7.08 10.23
CA ASN A 157 0.58 -7.78 9.24
C ASN A 157 0.62 -6.98 7.92
N PHE A 158 1.55 -6.04 7.81
CA PHE A 158 1.70 -5.18 6.63
C PHE A 158 2.06 -5.98 5.36
N SER A 159 2.78 -7.10 5.51
CA SER A 159 3.11 -8.01 4.41
C SER A 159 1.86 -8.65 3.82
N LYS A 160 0.96 -9.14 4.67
CA LYS A 160 -0.33 -9.69 4.26
C LYS A 160 -1.25 -8.62 3.68
N LEU A 161 -1.31 -7.43 4.29
CA LEU A 161 -2.10 -6.32 3.78
C LEU A 161 -1.69 -5.96 2.34
N THR A 162 -0.39 -5.83 2.10
CA THR A 162 0.19 -5.53 0.78
C THR A 162 -0.10 -6.65 -0.22
N HIS A 163 0.14 -7.90 0.19
CA HIS A 163 -0.14 -9.09 -0.61
C HIS A 163 -1.60 -9.16 -1.04
N ASP A 164 -2.53 -9.08 -0.09
CA ASP A 164 -3.96 -9.22 -0.33
C ASP A 164 -4.48 -8.09 -1.24
N HIS A 165 -3.96 -6.87 -1.05
CA HIS A 165 -4.27 -5.76 -1.94
C HIS A 165 -3.78 -6.03 -3.38
N LEU A 166 -2.53 -6.47 -3.57
CA LEU A 166 -2.01 -6.83 -4.89
C LEU A 166 -2.83 -7.92 -5.58
N MET A 167 -3.13 -9.00 -4.86
CA MET A 167 -3.88 -10.14 -5.42
C MET A 167 -5.32 -9.73 -5.75
N SER A 168 -5.95 -8.90 -4.92
CA SER A 168 -7.27 -8.32 -5.22
C SER A 168 -7.25 -7.50 -6.51
N GLU A 169 -6.26 -6.63 -6.70
CA GLU A 169 -6.14 -5.81 -7.92
C GLU A 169 -5.91 -6.67 -9.17
N ILE A 170 -5.10 -7.73 -9.08
CA ILE A 170 -4.87 -8.68 -10.19
C ILE A 170 -6.16 -9.42 -10.56
N ARG A 171 -6.88 -9.95 -9.57
CA ARG A 171 -8.16 -10.64 -9.79
C ARG A 171 -9.20 -9.70 -10.41
N GLN A 172 -9.34 -8.49 -9.88
CA GLN A 172 -10.22 -7.47 -10.45
C GLN A 172 -9.83 -7.06 -11.88
N TYR A 173 -8.53 -6.98 -12.18
CA TYR A 173 -8.04 -6.72 -13.53
C TYR A 173 -8.43 -7.85 -14.50
N ASN A 174 -8.18 -9.11 -14.12
CA ASN A 174 -8.49 -10.27 -14.96
C ASN A 174 -10.00 -10.44 -15.18
N LYS A 175 -10.82 -10.20 -14.15
CA LYS A 175 -12.27 -10.21 -14.28
C LYS A 175 -12.76 -9.17 -15.30
N ARG A 176 -12.31 -7.91 -15.17
CA ARG A 176 -12.65 -6.84 -16.12
C ARG A 176 -12.25 -7.18 -17.55
N ARG A 177 -11.09 -7.84 -17.74
CA ARG A 177 -10.63 -8.29 -19.05
C ARG A 177 -11.55 -9.33 -19.67
N GLN A 178 -11.99 -10.31 -18.89
CA GLN A 178 -12.90 -11.37 -19.34
C GLN A 178 -14.27 -10.77 -19.72
N ASP A 179 -14.82 -9.88 -18.89
CA ASP A 179 -16.10 -9.22 -19.13
C ASP A 179 -16.13 -8.41 -20.45
N THR A 180 -14.99 -7.85 -20.87
CA THR A 180 -14.85 -7.10 -22.13
C THR A 180 -14.54 -7.95 -23.37
N GLY A 181 -14.60 -9.28 -23.28
CA GLY A 181 -14.40 -10.17 -24.43
C GLY A 181 -12.98 -10.18 -25.00
N GLY A 182 -11.97 -9.77 -24.23
CA GLY A 182 -10.57 -9.77 -24.64
C GLY A 182 -10.18 -8.77 -25.75
N ALA A 183 -11.15 -8.05 -26.33
CA ALA A 183 -10.91 -7.05 -27.36
C ALA A 183 -10.86 -5.64 -26.76
N SER A 184 -9.73 -4.96 -26.93
CA SER A 184 -9.47 -3.57 -26.57
C SER A 184 -10.30 -2.53 -27.34
N SER A 185 -11.53 -2.85 -27.75
CA SER A 185 -12.32 -2.06 -28.72
C SER A 185 -13.19 -0.96 -28.11
N SER A 186 -13.05 -0.59 -26.82
CA SER A 186 -13.71 0.62 -26.29
C SER A 186 -13.00 1.35 -25.14
N GLY A 187 -11.81 0.93 -24.73
CA GLY A 187 -11.05 1.65 -23.70
C GLY A 187 -9.99 0.78 -23.07
N THR A 188 -8.77 1.29 -23.00
CA THR A 188 -7.63 0.60 -22.38
C THR A 188 -8.01 0.20 -20.94
N ILE A 189 -8.14 -1.10 -20.65
CA ILE A 189 -8.28 -1.55 -19.25
C ILE A 189 -7.03 -1.09 -18.52
N ASN A 190 -7.23 -0.12 -17.63
CA ASN A 190 -6.16 0.43 -16.84
C ASN A 190 -5.87 -0.50 -15.68
N LEU A 191 -4.62 -0.94 -15.60
CA LEU A 191 -4.06 -1.49 -14.37
C LEU A 191 -4.26 -0.44 -13.26
N GLN A 192 -4.81 -0.83 -12.12
CA GLN A 192 -5.07 0.01 -10.95
C GLN A 192 -4.19 -0.43 -9.77
N GLY A 193 -4.19 0.37 -8.69
CA GLY A 193 -3.47 0.07 -7.46
C GLY A 193 -1.97 -0.16 -7.65
N ASN A 194 -1.45 -1.26 -7.11
CA ASN A 194 -0.05 -1.68 -7.21
C ASN A 194 0.49 -1.71 -8.65
N LEU A 195 -0.36 -2.06 -9.63
CA LEU A 195 0.04 -2.25 -11.02
C LEU A 195 0.19 -0.91 -11.78
N GLN A 196 -0.25 0.20 -11.18
CA GLN A 196 -0.20 1.54 -11.74
C GLN A 196 1.04 2.33 -11.27
N LEU A 197 1.58 2.02 -10.09
CA LEU A 197 2.86 2.55 -9.60
C LEU A 197 4.06 2.01 -10.37
N LEU A 198 3.88 0.85 -10.99
CA LEU A 198 4.87 0.15 -11.79
C LEU A 198 4.84 0.59 -13.27
N GLN A 199 4.46 1.83 -13.55
CA GLN A 199 4.32 2.34 -14.91
C GLN A 199 5.12 3.62 -15.10
N VAL A 200 6.03 3.59 -16.06
CA VAL A 200 6.53 4.80 -16.73
C VAL A 200 5.42 5.37 -17.60
N GLY A 201 5.25 6.70 -17.53
CA GLY A 201 4.77 7.49 -18.66
C GLY A 201 5.86 7.63 -19.71
#